data_AF-A0A1C6GIZ7-F1
#
_entry.id   AF-A0A1C6GIZ7-F1
#
_cell.length_a   1.000
_cell.length_b   1.000
_cell.length_c   1.000
_cell.angle_alpha   90.00
_cell.angle_beta   90.00
_cell.angle_gamma   90.00
#
_symmetry.space_group_name_H-M   'P 1'
#
loop_
_entity.id
_entity.type
_entity.pdbx_description
1 polymer ?
#
loop_
_entity_poly.entity_id
_entity_poly.type
_entity_poly.pdbx_seq_one_letter_code
_entity_poly.pdbx_strand_id
1 'polypeptide(L)'
;MYWCKECKRSLADPLIATEYEIHREVDDRQYEKFEIPYCPACGHEVFEAKQCSCGKWINCLDDWCDDCLRIRDKAVIHCIAQIRLNTKLKLSSEDTRDLILNYFGEVI
;
A
#
# COMPACT_ATOMS: atom_id res chain seq x y z
N MET A 1 11.84 -0.54 -11.34
CA MET A 1 12.29 0.49 -10.38
C MET A 1 11.81 0.08 -9.00
N TYR A 2 12.62 0.24 -7.97
CA TYR A 2 12.34 -0.24 -6.62
C TYR A 2 12.14 0.92 -5.64
N TRP A 3 11.48 0.66 -4.52
CA TRP A 3 11.27 1.62 -3.44
C TRP A 3 11.75 1.05 -2.12
N CYS A 4 12.56 1.83 -1.39
CA CYS A 4 12.97 1.48 -0.04
C CYS A 4 12.10 2.22 0.97
N LYS A 5 11.35 1.46 1.80
CA LYS A 5 10.51 2.02 2.88
C LYS A 5 11.33 2.79 3.92
N GLU A 6 12.47 2.24 4.32
CA GLU A 6 13.33 2.84 5.35
C GLU A 6 13.97 4.16 4.88
N CYS A 7 14.47 4.19 3.64
CA CYS A 7 15.10 5.39 3.10
C CYS A 7 14.10 6.36 2.45
N LYS A 8 12.82 5.98 2.31
CA LYS A 8 11.76 6.75 1.62
C LYS A 8 12.20 7.31 0.27
N ARG A 9 12.87 6.47 -0.53
CA ARG A 9 13.41 6.87 -1.84
C ARG A 9 13.31 5.77 -2.87
N SER A 10 13.22 6.18 -4.13
CA SER A 10 13.29 5.30 -5.29
C SER A 10 14.72 4.83 -5.54
N LEU A 11 14.86 3.60 -6.01
CA LEU A 11 16.12 2.95 -6.36
C LEU A 11 16.00 2.37 -7.77
N ALA A 12 16.93 2.74 -8.65
CA ALA A 12 17.03 2.11 -9.96
C ALA A 12 17.64 0.70 -9.83
N ASP A 13 18.71 0.59 -9.03
CA ASP A 13 19.56 -0.59 -8.93
C ASP A 13 19.59 -1.13 -7.48
N PRO A 14 18.76 -2.13 -7.14
CA PRO A 14 18.88 -2.83 -5.87
C PRO A 14 20.01 -3.85 -5.87
N LEU A 15 20.48 -4.25 -4.70
CA LEU A 15 21.34 -5.42 -4.54
C LEU A 15 20.45 -6.67 -4.55
N ILE A 16 20.74 -7.65 -5.40
CA ILE A 16 19.97 -8.90 -5.44
C ILE A 16 20.69 -9.94 -4.58
N ALA A 17 20.03 -10.42 -3.53
CA ALA A 17 20.46 -11.62 -2.82
C ALA A 17 19.70 -12.82 -3.37
N THR A 18 20.39 -13.96 -3.48
CA THR A 18 19.75 -15.23 -3.83
C THR A 18 19.59 -16.06 -2.57
N GLU A 19 18.35 -16.42 -2.26
CA GLU A 19 18.02 -17.37 -1.19
C GLU A 19 17.54 -18.70 -1.77
N TYR A 20 17.81 -19.78 -1.05
CA TYR A 20 17.45 -21.13 -1.46
C TYR A 20 16.60 -21.77 -0.37
N GLU A 21 15.39 -22.19 -0.71
CA GLU A 21 14.53 -22.96 0.19
C GLU A 21 14.59 -24.45 -0.19
N ILE A 22 14.85 -25.29 0.81
CA ILE A 22 14.91 -26.75 0.66
C ILE A 22 13.58 -27.30 1.17
N HIS A 23 12.71 -27.69 0.24
CA HIS A 23 11.45 -28.37 0.55
C HIS A 23 11.75 -29.76 1.08
N ARG A 24 11.56 -29.99 2.39
CA ARG A 24 11.81 -31.29 3.04
C ARG A 24 10.67 -32.29 2.87
N GLU A 25 9.52 -31.84 2.38
CA GLU A 25 8.25 -32.59 2.39
C GLU A 25 7.98 -33.37 1.09
N VAL A 26 8.81 -33.19 0.06
CA VAL A 26 8.69 -33.87 -1.24
C VAL A 26 10.02 -34.57 -1.53
N ASP A 27 9.99 -35.88 -1.85
CA ASP A 27 11.17 -36.73 -2.15
C ASP A 27 11.79 -36.43 -3.53
N ASP A 28 11.69 -35.16 -3.92
CA ASP A 28 12.19 -34.58 -5.15
C ASP A 28 13.10 -33.48 -4.63
N ARG A 29 14.43 -33.62 -4.76
CA ARG A 29 15.42 -32.63 -4.28
C ARG A 29 15.37 -31.32 -5.09
N GLN A 30 14.20 -30.71 -5.18
CA GLN A 30 13.95 -29.46 -5.87
C GLN A 30 14.21 -28.33 -4.86
N TYR A 31 15.21 -27.51 -5.18
CA TYR A 31 15.49 -26.27 -4.48
C TYR A 31 14.69 -25.17 -5.16
N GLU A 32 13.95 -24.38 -4.39
CA GLU A 32 13.37 -23.15 -4.90
C GLU A 32 14.39 -22.02 -4.70
N LYS A 33 14.67 -21.28 -5.78
CA LYS A 33 15.58 -20.14 -5.80
C LYS A 33 14.74 -18.87 -5.76
N PHE A 34 14.97 -18.02 -4.76
CA PHE A 34 14.34 -16.71 -4.64
C PHE A 34 15.37 -15.61 -4.86
N GLU A 35 15.01 -14.60 -5.64
CA GLU A 35 15.81 -13.40 -5.84
C GLU A 35 15.17 -12.25 -5.08
N ILE A 36 15.81 -11.85 -3.98
CA ILE A 36 15.28 -10.84 -3.06
C ILE A 36 16.08 -9.54 -3.26
N PRO A 37 15.43 -8.43 -3.64
CA PRO A 37 16.09 -7.15 -3.85
C PRO A 37 16.24 -6.37 -2.53
N TYR A 38 17.42 -5.80 -2.30
CA TYR A 38 17.79 -5.03 -1.10
C TYR A 38 18.28 -3.62 -1.44
N CYS A 39 18.04 -2.69 -0.52
CA CYS A 39 18.53 -1.32 -0.62
C CYS A 39 20.04 -1.26 -0.33
N PRO A 40 20.88 -0.75 -1.25
CA PRO A 40 22.32 -0.68 -1.04
C PRO A 40 22.75 0.26 0.10
N ALA A 41 21.88 1.17 0.54
CA ALA A 41 22.24 2.12 1.61
C ALA A 41 21.84 1.68 3.02
N CYS A 42 20.71 0.98 3.17
CA CYS A 42 20.24 0.55 4.49
C CYS A 42 20.19 -0.97 4.67
N GLY A 43 20.45 -1.76 3.61
CA GLY A 43 20.44 -3.22 3.68
C GLY A 43 19.07 -3.85 3.90
N HIS A 44 17.98 -3.08 3.88
CA HIS A 44 16.62 -3.61 4.01
C HIS A 44 16.04 -3.98 2.64
N GLU A 45 15.15 -4.97 2.64
CA GLU A 45 14.42 -5.41 1.45
C GLU A 45 13.68 -4.23 0.80
N VAL A 46 13.66 -4.22 -0.52
CA VAL A 46 12.98 -3.20 -1.33
C VAL A 46 11.87 -3.83 -2.12
N PHE A 47 10.87 -3.03 -2.46
CA PHE A 47 9.69 -3.50 -3.17
C PHE A 47 9.69 -2.92 -4.57
N GLU A 48 9.13 -3.65 -5.54
CA GLU A 48 8.88 -3.08 -6.85
C GLU A 48 7.95 -1.88 -6.73
N ALA A 49 8.41 -0.74 -7.24
CA ALA A 49 7.64 0.50 -7.19
C ALA A 49 6.62 0.49 -8.33
N LYS A 50 5.34 0.60 -7.98
CA LYS A 50 4.25 0.81 -8.94
C LYS A 50 3.97 2.30 -9.10
N GLN A 51 3.52 2.69 -10.29
CA GLN A 51 3.02 4.05 -10.53
C GLN A 51 1.51 4.08 -10.40
N CYS A 52 1.02 5.13 -9.76
CA CYS A 52 -0.38 5.48 -9.70
C CYS A 52 -0.82 5.93 -11.08
N SER A 53 -2.11 5.80 -11.39
CA SER A 53 -2.70 6.31 -12.63
C SER A 53 -2.46 7.81 -12.89
N CYS A 54 -2.12 8.59 -11.86
CA CYS A 54 -1.75 10.00 -11.99
C CYS A 54 -0.25 10.23 -12.31
N GLY A 55 0.54 9.17 -12.48
CA GLY A 55 1.97 9.20 -12.78
C GLY A 55 2.91 9.30 -11.56
N LYS A 56 2.38 9.43 -10.34
CA LYS A 56 3.18 9.44 -9.10
C LYS A 56 3.45 8.03 -8.59
N TRP A 57 4.57 7.84 -7.91
CA TRP A 57 4.91 6.56 -7.29
C TRP A 57 3.95 6.22 -6.15
N ILE A 58 3.60 4.94 -6.06
CA ILE A 58 2.76 4.41 -5.00
C ILE A 58 3.63 3.83 -3.90
N ASN A 59 3.20 3.98 -2.65
CA ASN A 59 3.77 3.21 -1.55
C ASN A 59 3.41 1.74 -1.76
N CYS A 60 4.37 0.83 -1.62
CA CYS A 60 4.20 -0.61 -1.86
C CYS A 60 3.06 -1.35 -1.10
N LEU A 61 2.34 -0.69 -0.19
CA LEU A 61 1.15 -1.25 0.48
C LEU A 61 -0.17 -0.70 -0.07
N ASP A 62 -0.11 0.35 -0.88
CA ASP A 62 -1.29 1.07 -1.37
C ASP A 62 -1.47 0.83 -2.88
N ASP A 63 -2.69 0.99 -3.37
CA ASP A 63 -2.99 0.98 -4.81
C ASP A 63 -2.90 2.39 -5.44
N TRP A 64 -2.85 3.42 -4.60
CA TRP A 64 -2.90 4.83 -5.00
C TRP A 64 -1.81 5.63 -4.31
N CYS A 65 -1.28 6.66 -4.97
CA CYS A 65 -0.34 7.56 -4.32
C CYS A 65 -1.03 8.43 -3.23
N ASP A 66 -0.25 8.91 -2.27
CA ASP A 66 -0.72 9.74 -1.14
C ASP A 66 -1.61 10.93 -1.57
N ASP A 67 -1.28 11.56 -2.70
CA ASP A 67 -2.07 12.69 -3.20
C ASP A 67 -3.45 12.26 -3.71
N CYS A 68 -3.52 11.13 -4.41
CA CYS A 68 -4.80 10.56 -4.86
C CYS A 68 -5.64 10.12 -3.66
N LEU A 69 -5.03 9.48 -2.66
CA LEU A 69 -5.69 9.11 -1.42
C LEU A 69 -6.24 10.35 -0.69
N ARG A 70 -5.45 11.41 -0.57
CA ARG A 70 -5.88 12.67 0.05
C ARG A 70 -7.04 13.34 -0.69
N ILE A 71 -7.06 13.30 -2.03
CA ILE A 71 -8.17 13.83 -2.82
C ILE A 71 -9.45 13.01 -2.60
N ARG A 72 -9.33 11.68 -2.64
CA ARG A 72 -10.43 10.75 -2.33
C ARG A 72 -11.02 11.05 -0.96
N ASP A 73 -10.19 11.15 0.07
CA ASP A 73 -10.64 11.35 1.44
C ASP A 73 -11.39 12.68 1.61
N LYS A 74 -10.91 13.75 0.96
CA LYS A 74 -11.63 15.03 0.91
C LYS A 74 -13.00 14.91 0.23
N ALA A 75 -13.07 14.18 -0.88
CA ALA A 75 -14.31 13.98 -1.61
C ALA A 75 -15.33 13.19 -0.77
N VAL A 76 -14.89 12.13 -0.09
CA VAL A 76 -15.74 11.33 0.82
C VAL A 76 -16.28 12.19 1.95
N ILE A 77 -15.42 12.96 2.63
CA ILE A 77 -15.85 13.87 3.70
C ILE A 77 -16.87 14.90 3.19
N HIS A 78 -16.64 15.47 2.01
CA HIS A 78 -17.57 16.41 1.40
C HIS A 78 -18.94 15.77 1.13
N CYS A 79 -18.97 14.55 0.58
CA CYS A 79 -20.21 13.81 0.33
C CYS A 79 -20.97 13.52 1.64
N ILE A 80 -20.28 13.08 2.69
CA ILE A 80 -20.89 12.84 4.00
C ILE A 80 -21.50 14.13 4.55
N ALA A 81 -20.78 15.26 4.46
CA ALA A 81 -21.27 16.55 4.90
C ALA A 81 -22.53 17.00 4.14
N GLN A 82 -22.54 16.84 2.80
CA GLN A 82 -23.69 17.16 1.96
C GLN A 82 -24.92 16.31 2.30
N ILE A 83 -24.75 15.00 2.49
CA ILE A 83 -25.84 14.11 2.88
C ILE A 83 -26.44 14.56 4.22
N ARG A 84 -25.61 14.86 5.22
CA ARG A 84 -26.06 15.36 6.54
C ARG A 84 -26.88 16.64 6.43
N LEU A 85 -26.43 17.60 5.62
CA LEU A 85 -27.14 18.87 5.40
C LEU A 85 -28.49 18.65 4.71
N ASN A 86 -28.52 17.84 3.65
CA ASN A 86 -29.71 17.65 2.81
C ASN A 86 -30.80 16.80 3.48
N THR A 87 -30.40 15.80 4.27
CA THR A 87 -31.34 14.86 4.92
C THR A 87 -31.70 15.26 6.35
N LYS A 88 -31.05 16.30 6.90
CA LYS A 88 -31.10 16.65 8.33
C LYS A 88 -30.76 15.47 9.25
N LEU A 89 -29.99 14.50 8.77
CA LEU A 89 -29.53 13.36 9.55
C LEU A 89 -28.67 13.86 10.71
N LYS A 90 -29.23 13.77 11.93
CA LYS A 90 -28.48 13.94 13.17
C LYS A 90 -27.68 12.66 13.45
N LEU A 91 -26.59 12.49 12.72
CA LEU A 91 -25.56 11.52 13.07
C LEU A 91 -24.76 12.06 14.27
N SER A 92 -24.59 11.23 15.28
CA SER A 92 -23.63 11.48 16.34
C SER A 92 -22.20 11.44 15.77
N SER A 93 -21.22 11.85 16.59
CA SER A 93 -19.81 11.70 16.24
C SER A 93 -19.42 10.24 16.07
N GLU A 94 -20.01 9.32 16.84
CA GLU A 94 -19.80 7.87 16.73
C GLU A 94 -20.36 7.35 15.42
N ASP A 95 -21.61 7.67 15.08
CA ASP A 95 -22.22 7.20 13.82
C ASP A 95 -21.45 7.70 12.59
N THR A 96 -20.92 8.93 12.65
CA THR A 96 -20.10 9.48 11.56
C THR A 96 -18.78 8.72 11.42
N ARG A 97 -18.16 8.38 12.54
CA ARG A 97 -16.92 7.60 12.57
C ARG A 97 -17.16 6.18 12.05
N ASP A 98 -18.22 5.52 12.48
CA ASP A 98 -18.56 4.17 12.02
C ASP A 98 -18.88 4.14 10.52
N LEU A 99 -19.54 5.18 10.01
CA LEU A 99 -19.85 5.29 8.58
C LEU A 99 -18.58 5.48 7.73
N ILE A 100 -17.61 6.28 8.23
CA ILE A 100 -16.29 6.42 7.62
C ILE A 100 -15.52 5.10 7.68
N LEU A 101 -15.49 4.45 8.84
CA LEU A 101 -14.76 3.20 9.04
C LEU A 101 -15.35 2.05 8.22
N ASN A 102 -16.66 1.95 8.07
CA ASN A 102 -17.30 0.95 7.21
C ASN A 102 -16.96 1.20 5.74
N TYR A 103 -16.96 2.46 5.29
CA TYR A 103 -16.60 2.79 3.90
C TYR A 103 -15.15 2.42 3.55
N PHE A 104 -14.22 2.58 4.49
CA PHE A 104 -12.81 2.21 4.28
C PHE A 104 -12.49 0.76 4.69
N GLY A 105 -13.32 0.14 5.53
CA GLY A 105 -13.10 -1.19 6.09
C GLY A 105 -13.56 -2.35 5.21
N GLU A 106 -14.48 -2.11 4.27
CA GLU A 106 -14.86 -3.10 3.23
C GLU A 106 -13.83 -3.21 2.09
N VAL A 107 -12.71 -2.48 2.17
CA VAL A 107 -11.59 -2.54 1.23
C VAL A 107 -10.37 -3.17 1.93
N ILE A 108 -10.47 -4.46 2.28
CA ILE A 108 -9.33 -5.35 2.61
C ILE A 108 -9.57 -6.70 1.94
#